data_AF-A0A183KYQ1-F1
#
_entry.id   AF-A0A183KYQ1-F1
#
_cell.length_a   1.000
_cell.length_b   1.000
_cell.length_c   1.000
_cell.angle_alpha   90.00
_cell.angle_beta   90.00
_cell.angle_gamma   90.00
#
_symmetry.space_group_name_H-M   'P 1'
#
loop_
_entity.id
_entity.type
_entity.pdbx_description
1 polymer ?
#
loop_
_entity_poly.entity_id
_entity_poly.type
_entity_poly.pdbx_seq_one_letter_code
_entity_poly.pdbx_strand_id
1 'polypeptide(L)'
;MKIIRSVLKQHVSSLNNNYPNEIPWIGSVDSPCLQIQSAREQIEKYSEKELHLLRRYAVYIYYRSKGWIVRPGLCVGGADYLLYAEDPNWRHASFCVLVDRDSTTKDGEQMNCSSIAAHVRVAHSVGKRVILCRVSLPSMEEFSNNPWEAVRKTTIKVNSNFFRDKLTSY
;
A
#
# COMPACT_ATOMS: atom_id res chain seq x y z
N MET A 1 -39.98 -19.88 13.42
CA MET A 1 -39.21 -18.92 12.60
C MET A 1 -39.21 -19.36 11.12
N LYS A 2 -40.39 -19.34 10.47
CA LYS A 2 -40.63 -19.90 9.12
C LYS A 2 -41.43 -18.96 8.18
N ILE A 3 -41.50 -17.66 8.48
CA ILE A 3 -42.46 -16.73 7.82
C ILE A 3 -41.80 -15.78 6.80
N ILE A 4 -40.45 -15.70 6.70
CA ILE A 4 -39.75 -14.76 5.81
C ILE A 4 -39.25 -15.41 4.49
N ARG A 5 -39.88 -16.52 4.04
CA ARG A 5 -39.54 -17.14 2.74
C ARG A 5 -40.67 -17.16 1.71
N SER A 6 -41.87 -16.69 2.07
CA SER A 6 -43.06 -16.80 1.21
C SER A 6 -43.39 -15.57 0.37
N VAL A 7 -42.89 -14.38 0.73
CA VAL A 7 -43.31 -13.11 0.09
C VAL A 7 -42.50 -12.78 -1.19
N LEU A 8 -41.33 -13.38 -1.39
CA LEU A 8 -40.47 -13.11 -2.55
C LEU A 8 -40.75 -13.97 -3.79
N LYS A 9 -41.72 -14.90 -3.75
CA LYS A 9 -42.02 -15.80 -4.88
C LYS A 9 -43.26 -15.46 -5.71
N GLN A 10 -44.07 -14.46 -5.32
CA GLN A 10 -45.33 -14.16 -6.02
C GLN A 10 -45.33 -12.86 -6.84
N HIS A 11 -44.22 -12.13 -6.93
CA HIS A 11 -44.18 -10.84 -7.64
C HIS A 11 -43.33 -10.83 -8.91
N VAL A 12 -42.99 -11.98 -9.47
CA VAL A 12 -42.12 -12.08 -10.67
C VAL A 12 -42.85 -12.66 -11.90
N SER A 13 -44.17 -12.88 -11.85
CA SER A 13 -44.91 -13.51 -12.95
C SER A 13 -45.73 -12.55 -13.84
N SER A 14 -45.65 -11.22 -13.68
CA SER A 14 -46.58 -10.30 -14.36
C SER A 14 -45.96 -9.21 -15.25
N LEU A 15 -44.64 -9.18 -15.49
CA LEU A 15 -44.05 -8.14 -16.34
C LEU A 15 -43.12 -8.71 -17.41
N ASN A 16 -43.54 -9.81 -18.03
CA ASN A 16 -43.12 -10.09 -19.41
C ASN A 16 -44.14 -9.42 -20.33
N ASN A 17 -43.79 -8.26 -20.88
CA ASN A 17 -43.86 -7.99 -22.33
C ASN A 17 -43.53 -6.54 -22.64
N ASN A 18 -42.70 -6.38 -23.68
CA ASN A 18 -42.37 -5.17 -24.42
C ASN A 18 -41.35 -4.25 -23.75
N TYR A 19 -40.08 -4.36 -24.16
CA TYR A 19 -39.30 -3.37 -24.91
C TYR A 19 -37.89 -3.95 -25.20
N PRO A 20 -37.33 -3.81 -26.41
CA PRO A 20 -35.92 -4.11 -26.65
C PRO A 20 -35.07 -2.95 -26.11
N ASN A 21 -33.84 -3.24 -25.69
CA ASN A 21 -32.78 -2.29 -25.30
C ASN A 21 -32.57 -2.06 -23.79
N GLU A 22 -32.27 -3.11 -23.03
CA GLU A 22 -31.40 -2.99 -21.85
C GLU A 22 -30.36 -4.12 -21.89
N ILE A 23 -29.09 -3.73 -21.96
CA ILE A 23 -27.96 -4.66 -21.87
C ILE A 23 -27.98 -5.26 -20.45
N PRO A 24 -28.11 -6.58 -20.28
CA PRO A 24 -28.19 -7.17 -18.95
C PRO A 24 -26.84 -7.07 -18.24
N TRP A 25 -26.73 -6.18 -17.27
CA TRP A 25 -25.67 -6.19 -16.25
C TRP A 25 -25.88 -7.30 -15.19
N ILE A 26 -26.81 -8.23 -15.45
CA ILE A 26 -26.85 -9.53 -14.78
C ILE A 26 -25.93 -10.47 -15.55
N GLY A 27 -24.63 -10.17 -15.43
CA GLY A 27 -23.59 -11.12 -15.75
C GLY A 27 -23.71 -12.32 -14.82
N SER A 28 -23.51 -13.50 -15.40
CA SER A 28 -23.34 -14.76 -14.69
C SER A 28 -22.53 -14.59 -13.39
N VAL A 29 -22.91 -15.33 -12.36
CA VAL A 29 -22.12 -15.51 -11.13
C VAL A 29 -20.75 -16.14 -11.43
N ASP A 30 -20.50 -16.56 -12.67
CA ASP A 30 -19.19 -16.89 -13.23
C ASP A 30 -18.41 -15.64 -13.70
N SER A 31 -18.52 -14.54 -12.97
CA SER A 31 -17.71 -13.35 -13.25
C SER A 31 -16.25 -13.63 -12.86
N PRO A 32 -15.25 -13.49 -13.75
CA PRO A 32 -13.84 -13.80 -13.46
C PRO A 32 -13.22 -12.97 -12.33
N CYS A 33 -13.94 -11.96 -11.85
CA CYS A 33 -13.47 -10.94 -10.92
C CYS A 33 -13.31 -11.43 -9.46
N LEU A 34 -13.73 -12.65 -9.11
CA LEU A 34 -13.74 -13.14 -7.72
C LEU A 34 -12.68 -14.20 -7.39
N GLN A 35 -11.85 -14.64 -8.34
CA GLN A 35 -10.76 -15.59 -8.04
C GLN A 35 -9.43 -14.86 -7.79
N ILE A 36 -9.39 -14.07 -6.72
CA ILE A 36 -8.19 -13.34 -6.28
C ILE A 36 -7.00 -14.30 -6.09
N GLN A 37 -7.23 -15.53 -5.61
CA GLN A 37 -6.16 -16.51 -5.40
C GLN A 37 -5.57 -17.04 -6.72
N SER A 38 -6.41 -17.37 -7.71
CA SER A 38 -5.95 -17.84 -9.03
C SER A 38 -5.14 -16.77 -9.77
N ALA A 39 -5.55 -15.50 -9.67
CA ALA A 39 -4.82 -14.40 -10.31
C ALA A 39 -3.42 -14.15 -9.69
N ARG A 40 -3.26 -14.45 -8.39
CA ARG A 40 -1.99 -14.27 -7.65
C ARG A 40 -0.93 -15.30 -8.04
N GLU A 41 -1.36 -16.53 -8.30
CA GLU A 41 -0.46 -17.64 -8.66
C GLU A 41 -0.03 -17.58 -10.13
N GLN A 42 -0.87 -17.06 -11.02
CA GLN A 42 -0.65 -17.14 -12.46
C GLN A 42 0.21 -16.01 -13.06
N ILE A 43 0.52 -14.94 -12.30
CA ILE A 43 1.19 -13.76 -12.88
C ILE A 43 2.26 -13.22 -11.93
N GLU A 44 3.53 -13.49 -12.26
CA GLU A 44 4.74 -13.04 -11.54
C GLU A 44 4.74 -11.53 -11.26
N LYS A 45 4.26 -10.72 -12.20
CA LYS A 45 4.13 -9.25 -12.06
C LYS A 45 3.20 -8.82 -10.91
N TYR A 46 2.20 -9.62 -10.56
CA TYR A 46 1.34 -9.31 -9.40
C TYR A 46 2.05 -9.62 -8.10
N SER A 47 2.84 -10.69 -8.03
CA SER A 47 3.65 -11.04 -6.86
C SER A 47 4.61 -9.91 -6.47
N GLU A 48 5.32 -9.30 -7.42
CA GLU A 48 6.23 -8.19 -7.12
C GLU A 48 5.51 -6.96 -6.55
N LYS A 49 4.36 -6.60 -7.12
CA LYS A 49 3.55 -5.46 -6.66
C LYS A 49 2.97 -5.70 -5.27
N GLU A 50 2.56 -6.94 -4.98
CA GLU A 50 2.10 -7.34 -3.65
C GLU A 50 3.23 -7.19 -2.63
N LEU A 51 4.42 -7.68 -2.92
CA LEU A 51 5.57 -7.54 -2.03
C LEU A 51 5.95 -6.07 -1.80
N HIS A 52 5.87 -5.24 -2.84
CA HIS A 52 6.11 -3.81 -2.70
C HIS A 52 5.04 -3.12 -1.83
N LEU A 53 3.77 -3.49 -1.98
CA LEU A 53 2.69 -3.02 -1.12
C LEU A 53 2.90 -3.41 0.35
N LEU A 54 3.35 -4.64 0.61
CA LEU A 54 3.67 -5.12 1.95
C LEU A 54 4.82 -4.31 2.58
N ARG A 55 5.90 -4.04 1.82
CA ARG A 55 7.01 -3.18 2.29
C ARG A 55 6.53 -1.79 2.66
N ARG A 56 5.73 -1.17 1.78
CA ARG A 56 5.13 0.15 2.00
C ARG A 56 4.26 0.16 3.27
N TYR A 57 3.42 -0.86 3.44
CA TYR A 57 2.57 -0.99 4.63
C TYR A 57 3.38 -1.16 5.92
N ALA A 58 4.45 -1.96 5.90
CA ALA A 58 5.32 -2.11 7.07
C ALA A 58 5.98 -0.78 7.47
N VAL A 59 6.46 -0.02 6.48
CA VAL A 59 7.04 1.32 6.72
C VAL A 59 6.00 2.30 7.24
N TYR A 60 4.77 2.27 6.71
CA TYR A 60 3.67 3.08 7.22
C TYR A 60 3.42 2.82 8.71
N ILE A 61 3.25 1.56 9.10
CA ILE A 61 3.00 1.19 10.50
C ILE A 61 4.17 1.59 11.40
N TYR A 62 5.41 1.42 10.95
CA TYR A 62 6.60 1.82 11.67
C TYR A 62 6.67 3.33 11.96
N TYR A 63 6.37 4.18 10.98
CA TYR A 63 6.39 5.62 11.21
C TYR A 63 5.19 6.09 12.04
N ARG A 64 4.01 5.44 11.87
CA ARG A 64 2.84 5.70 12.70
C ARG A 64 3.07 5.33 14.17
N SER A 65 3.72 4.20 14.45
CA SER A 65 4.05 3.78 15.83
C SER A 65 5.06 4.72 16.50
N LYS A 66 5.89 5.42 15.71
CA LYS A 66 6.80 6.48 16.17
C LYS A 66 6.15 7.88 16.25
N GLY A 67 4.84 7.94 16.06
CA GLY A 67 4.05 9.16 16.19
C GLY A 67 4.28 10.17 15.07
N TRP A 68 4.66 9.73 13.87
CA TRP A 68 4.64 10.60 12.68
C TRP A 68 3.26 10.59 12.04
N ILE A 69 2.89 11.72 11.43
CA ILE A 69 1.75 11.79 10.51
C ILE A 69 2.29 11.45 9.12
N VAL A 70 1.83 10.32 8.59
CA VAL A 70 2.30 9.76 7.30
C VAL A 70 1.26 10.07 6.23
N ARG A 71 1.68 10.73 5.15
CA ARG A 71 0.84 11.07 3.98
C ARG A 71 1.47 10.51 2.70
N PRO A 72 0.69 10.29 1.62
CA PRO A 72 1.26 9.89 0.34
C PRO A 72 2.18 10.97 -0.24
N GLY A 73 3.32 10.57 -0.79
CA GLY A 73 4.36 11.50 -1.28
C GLY A 73 4.44 11.69 -2.80
N LEU A 74 3.44 11.24 -3.54
CA LEU A 74 3.46 11.26 -5.01
C LEU A 74 3.72 12.67 -5.60
N CYS A 75 3.23 13.71 -4.92
CA CYS A 75 3.42 15.11 -5.33
C CYS A 75 4.87 15.62 -5.20
N VAL A 76 5.73 14.95 -4.42
CA VAL A 76 7.13 15.34 -4.23
C VAL A 76 8.03 14.28 -4.84
N GLY A 77 8.32 14.46 -6.13
CA GLY A 77 9.28 13.63 -6.85
C GLY A 77 8.95 12.14 -6.86
N GLY A 78 7.68 11.75 -6.70
CA GLY A 78 7.28 10.34 -6.65
C GLY A 78 7.73 9.58 -5.40
N ALA A 79 7.92 10.28 -4.27
CA ALA A 79 8.20 9.61 -3.00
C ALA A 79 7.01 8.77 -2.52
N ASP A 80 7.28 7.71 -1.75
CA ASP A 80 6.24 6.84 -1.21
C ASP A 80 5.42 7.57 -0.15
N TYR A 81 6.12 8.22 0.79
CA TYR A 81 5.49 8.93 1.90
C TYR A 81 6.10 10.29 2.19
N LEU A 82 5.30 11.15 2.81
CA LEU A 82 5.70 12.38 3.47
C LEU A 82 5.48 12.24 4.97
N LEU A 83 6.47 12.67 5.74
CA LEU A 83 6.43 12.64 7.21
C LEU A 83 6.25 14.04 7.76
N TYR A 84 5.19 14.20 8.54
CA TYR A 84 4.86 15.41 9.27
C TYR A 84 5.04 15.16 10.76
N ALA A 85 5.74 16.09 11.43
CA ALA A 85 5.88 16.06 12.89
C ALA A 85 4.57 16.46 13.59
N GLU A 86 3.78 17.32 12.94
CA GLU A 86 2.54 17.93 13.44
C GLU A 86 1.47 17.97 12.33
N ASP A 87 0.32 18.56 12.62
CA ASP A 87 -0.75 18.66 11.64
C ASP A 87 -0.31 19.42 10.37
N PRO A 88 -0.67 18.95 9.16
CA PRO A 88 -0.30 19.59 7.91
C PRO A 88 -0.75 21.05 7.78
N ASN A 89 -1.76 21.49 8.54
CA ASN A 89 -2.20 22.88 8.56
C ASN A 89 -1.23 23.80 9.30
N TRP A 90 -0.42 23.26 10.22
CA TRP A 90 0.49 24.02 11.07
C TRP A 90 1.94 23.89 10.63
N ARG A 91 2.33 22.71 10.12
CA ARG A 91 3.71 22.43 9.73
C ARG A 91 3.79 21.68 8.42
N HIS A 92 4.72 22.10 7.55
CA HIS A 92 5.03 21.35 6.34
C HIS A 92 5.71 20.02 6.66
N ALA A 93 5.62 19.07 5.73
CA ALA A 93 6.38 17.83 5.82
C ALA A 93 7.87 18.13 5.98
N SER A 94 8.55 17.42 6.86
CA SER A 94 9.99 17.58 7.06
C SER A 94 10.78 16.62 6.16
N PHE A 95 10.17 15.47 5.84
CA PHE A 95 10.85 14.39 5.13
C PHE A 95 10.00 13.73 4.07
N CYS A 96 10.68 13.23 3.04
CA CYS A 96 10.18 12.31 2.04
C CYS A 96 10.78 10.92 2.31
N VAL A 97 9.96 9.88 2.25
CA VAL A 97 10.39 8.50 2.43
C VAL A 97 10.38 7.80 1.08
N LEU A 98 11.49 7.13 0.77
CA LEU A 98 11.62 6.17 -0.31
C LEU A 98 11.73 4.78 0.31
N VAL A 99 10.86 3.87 -0.11
CA VAL A 99 10.82 2.49 0.34
C VAL A 99 11.57 1.63 -0.67
N ASP A 100 12.64 1.00 -0.23
CA ASP A 100 13.44 0.08 -1.04
C ASP A 100 13.58 -1.27 -0.32
N ARG A 101 13.91 -2.30 -1.10
CA ARG A 101 14.18 -3.63 -0.58
C ARG A 101 15.56 -3.69 0.06
N ASP A 102 15.75 -4.54 1.05
CA ASP A 102 17.06 -4.79 1.62
C ASP A 102 17.89 -5.68 0.68
N SER A 103 19.23 -5.52 0.70
CA SER A 103 20.14 -6.28 -0.17
C SER A 103 20.15 -7.77 0.14
N THR A 104 19.66 -8.15 1.33
CA THR A 104 19.54 -9.53 1.79
C THR A 104 18.29 -10.24 1.25
N THR A 105 17.33 -9.51 0.67
CA THR A 105 16.11 -10.10 0.12
C THR A 105 16.35 -10.62 -1.29
N LYS A 106 15.83 -11.80 -1.62
CA LYS A 106 16.01 -12.45 -2.94
C LYS A 106 15.00 -11.96 -3.99
N ASP A 107 14.13 -11.03 -3.61
CA ASP A 107 12.94 -10.65 -4.39
C ASP A 107 13.24 -9.58 -5.45
N GLY A 108 14.49 -9.49 -5.93
CA GLY A 108 14.97 -8.64 -7.02
C GLY A 108 15.97 -7.53 -6.61
N GLU A 109 16.17 -6.52 -7.46
CA GLU A 109 17.26 -5.53 -7.33
C GLU A 109 16.89 -4.25 -6.57
N GLN A 110 17.81 -3.74 -5.76
CA GLN A 110 17.67 -2.45 -5.08
C GLN A 110 17.55 -1.29 -6.07
N MET A 111 17.01 -0.17 -5.60
CA MET A 111 17.01 1.06 -6.39
C MET A 111 18.45 1.44 -6.75
N ASN A 112 18.68 1.72 -8.02
CA ASN A 112 19.97 2.20 -8.48
C ASN A 112 20.26 3.62 -7.93
N CYS A 113 21.54 3.99 -7.91
CA CYS A 113 21.96 5.29 -7.38
C CYS A 113 21.38 6.47 -8.17
N SER A 114 21.18 6.33 -9.48
CA SER A 114 20.65 7.39 -10.34
C SER A 114 19.17 7.70 -10.05
N SER A 115 18.34 6.68 -9.84
CA SER A 115 16.95 6.79 -9.41
C SER A 115 16.87 7.44 -8.04
N ILE A 116 17.69 7.01 -7.07
CA ILE A 116 17.75 7.65 -5.75
C ILE A 116 18.15 9.12 -5.89
N ALA A 117 19.18 9.43 -6.68
CA ALA A 117 19.64 10.80 -6.90
C ALA A 117 18.57 11.68 -7.57
N ALA A 118 17.74 11.13 -8.46
CA ALA A 118 16.62 11.83 -9.06
C ALA A 118 15.58 12.23 -8.00
N HIS A 119 15.18 11.31 -7.12
CA HIS A 119 14.28 11.62 -6.02
C HIS A 119 14.88 12.66 -5.06
N VAL A 120 16.17 12.52 -4.71
CA VAL A 120 16.88 13.49 -3.86
C VAL A 120 16.87 14.88 -4.47
N ARG A 121 17.11 15.01 -5.78
CA ARG A 121 17.10 16.30 -6.46
C ARG A 121 15.74 17.01 -6.36
N VAL A 122 14.65 16.28 -6.58
CA VAL A 122 13.29 16.85 -6.55
C VAL A 122 12.84 17.15 -5.12
N ALA A 123 13.14 16.27 -4.16
CA ALA A 123 12.82 16.54 -2.76
C ALA A 123 13.61 17.74 -2.22
N HIS A 124 14.90 17.85 -2.58
CA HIS A 124 15.74 18.97 -2.19
C HIS A 124 15.27 20.29 -2.79
N SER A 125 14.76 20.30 -4.04
CA SER A 125 14.24 21.54 -4.65
C SER A 125 13.00 22.11 -3.95
N VAL A 126 12.27 21.29 -3.18
CA VAL A 126 11.12 21.73 -2.36
C VAL A 126 11.44 21.78 -0.85
N GLY A 127 12.74 21.79 -0.51
CA GLY A 127 13.22 21.90 0.86
C GLY A 127 12.84 20.72 1.76
N LYS A 128 12.79 19.50 1.21
CA LYS A 128 12.50 18.27 1.95
C LYS A 128 13.74 17.39 2.00
N ARG A 129 13.95 16.71 3.13
CA ARG A 129 15.02 15.72 3.28
C ARG A 129 14.52 14.33 2.88
N VAL A 130 15.32 13.56 2.16
CA VAL A 130 14.97 12.20 1.74
C VAL A 130 15.48 11.18 2.75
N ILE A 131 14.63 10.21 3.09
CA ILE A 131 14.95 9.05 3.89
C ILE A 131 14.81 7.82 3.00
N LEU A 132 15.91 7.12 2.77
CA LEU A 132 15.89 5.79 2.17
C LEU A 132 15.61 4.76 3.27
N CYS A 133 14.46 4.09 3.19
CA CYS A 133 14.06 3.03 4.10
C CYS A 133 14.26 1.69 3.41
N ARG A 134 15.23 0.90 3.87
CA ARG A 134 15.45 -0.46 3.38
C ARG A 134 14.68 -1.45 4.23
N VAL A 135 13.85 -2.27 3.59
CA VAL A 135 12.92 -3.18 4.25
C VAL A 135 13.25 -4.62 3.88
N SER A 136 13.53 -5.42 4.91
CA SER A 136 13.65 -6.87 4.79
C SER A 136 12.34 -7.53 5.20
N LEU A 137 11.61 -8.10 4.24
CA LEU A 137 10.36 -8.81 4.48
C LEU A 137 10.64 -10.25 4.94
N PRO A 138 9.86 -10.81 5.87
CA PRO A 138 9.81 -12.27 6.09
C PRO A 138 9.17 -12.99 4.88
N SER A 139 9.24 -14.32 4.88
CA SER A 139 8.69 -15.13 3.78
C SER A 139 7.18 -14.91 3.59
N MET A 140 6.69 -15.13 2.38
CA MET A 140 5.28 -14.92 2.05
C MET A 140 4.33 -15.85 2.83
N GLU A 141 4.82 -17.03 3.23
CA GLU A 141 4.10 -17.98 4.07
C GLU A 141 3.86 -17.42 5.47
N GLU A 142 4.86 -16.74 6.06
CA GLU A 142 4.70 -16.08 7.36
C GLU A 142 3.66 -14.95 7.32
N PHE A 143 3.62 -14.19 6.23
CA PHE A 143 2.60 -13.16 6.00
C PHE A 143 1.19 -13.74 5.88
N SER A 144 1.05 -14.91 5.26
CA SER A 144 -0.25 -15.56 5.07
C SER A 144 -0.83 -16.07 6.39
N ASN A 145 0.02 -16.58 7.27
CA ASN A 145 -0.39 -17.12 8.56
C ASN A 145 -0.69 -16.03 9.60
N ASN A 146 0.17 -15.01 9.71
CA ASN A 146 -0.05 -13.89 10.63
C ASN A 146 0.54 -12.60 10.07
N PRO A 147 -0.23 -11.83 9.27
CA PRO A 147 0.28 -10.65 8.58
C PRO A 147 0.73 -9.57 9.56
N TRP A 148 0.07 -9.45 10.71
CA TRP A 148 0.38 -8.43 11.71
C TRP A 148 1.72 -8.70 12.43
N GLU A 149 1.97 -9.94 12.83
CA GLU A 149 3.26 -10.32 13.42
C GLU A 149 4.39 -10.31 12.39
N ALA A 150 4.12 -10.68 11.14
CA ALA A 150 5.09 -10.57 10.05
C ALA A 150 5.53 -9.11 9.82
N VAL A 151 4.59 -8.15 9.85
CA VAL A 151 4.90 -6.71 9.78
C VAL A 151 5.75 -6.26 10.97
N ARG A 152 5.49 -6.77 12.18
CA ARG A 152 6.28 -6.42 13.37
C ARG A 152 7.71 -6.96 13.33
N LYS A 153 7.90 -8.17 12.80
CA LYS A 153 9.22 -8.79 12.63
C LYS A 153 10.03 -8.16 11.49
N THR A 154 9.36 -7.46 10.59
CA THR A 154 10.00 -6.78 9.45
C THR A 154 11.06 -5.81 9.97
N THR A 155 12.30 -6.02 9.54
CA THR A 155 13.41 -5.16 9.96
C THR A 155 13.51 -3.98 9.00
N ILE A 156 13.35 -2.77 9.53
CA ILE A 156 13.48 -1.53 8.78
C ILE A 156 14.83 -0.90 9.11
N LYS A 157 15.73 -0.93 8.13
CA LYS A 157 17.02 -0.27 8.19
C LYS A 157 16.86 1.17 7.68
N VAL A 158 16.94 2.11 8.61
CA VAL A 158 16.97 3.55 8.36
C VAL A 158 18.27 4.11 8.91
N ASN A 159 18.79 5.17 8.27
CA ASN A 159 19.99 5.83 8.75
C ASN A 159 19.73 6.39 10.16
N SER A 160 20.51 5.94 11.14
CA SER A 160 20.24 6.04 12.59
C SER A 160 20.21 7.47 13.13
N ASN A 161 20.77 8.44 12.40
CA ASN A 161 20.77 9.86 12.79
C ASN A 161 19.39 10.53 12.69
N PHE A 162 18.38 9.84 12.16
CA PHE A 162 17.06 10.40 11.87
C PHE A 162 16.19 10.70 13.11
N PHE A 163 16.24 9.89 14.17
CA PHE A 163 15.26 10.00 15.27
C PHE A 163 15.55 11.12 16.28
N ARG A 164 16.76 11.67 16.31
CA ARG A 164 17.06 12.86 17.12
C ARG A 164 16.37 14.12 16.59
N ASP A 165 15.99 14.13 15.31
CA ASP A 165 15.54 15.35 14.63
C ASP A 165 14.08 15.73 14.84
N LYS A 166 13.27 14.85 15.44
CA LYS A 166 11.88 15.21 15.78
C LYS A 166 11.84 16.36 16.78
N LEU A 167 12.87 16.47 17.64
CA LEU A 167 13.00 17.52 18.67
C LEU A 167 13.91 18.70 18.25
N THR A 168 14.58 18.64 17.10
CA THR A 168 15.45 19.75 16.61
C THR A 168 14.87 20.46 15.41
N SER A 169 13.70 20.05 14.91
CA SER A 169 13.00 20.78 13.85
C SER A 169 12.35 22.08 14.34
N TYR A 170 12.38 22.38 15.65
CA TYR A 170 11.93 23.63 16.27
C TYR A 170 12.87 24.80 15.97
#